data_AF-A0A3Q9PXG4-F1
#
_entry.id   AF-A0A3Q9PXG4-F1
#
_cell.length_a   1.000
_cell.length_b   1.000
_cell.length_c   1.000
_cell.angle_alpha   90.00
_cell.angle_beta   90.00
_cell.angle_gamma   90.00
#
_symmetry.space_group_name_H-M   'P 1'
#
loop_
_entity.id
_entity.type
_entity.pdbx_description
1 polymer ?
#
loop_
_entity_poly.entity_id
_entity_poly.type
_entity_poly.pdbx_seq_one_letter_code
_entity_poly.pdbx_strand_id
1 'polypeptide(L)'
;MHAQASILVGRLDASMGRASDAHSERMSASLANLASEHGLERIDHVLLSNQTPRAAAGATVFVVQGEPSNPAHLRASMPTDVAVNTPVEQSLAKLQELDARALAQAQCQAQERGVMQEEAIKPRSIG
;
A
#
# COMPACT_ATOMS: atom_id res chain seq x y z
N MET A 1 -3.91 5.83 0.91
CA MET A 1 -3.02 4.94 1.68
C MET A 1 -2.32 5.59 2.87
N HIS A 2 -1.65 6.74 2.71
CA HIS A 2 -0.81 7.32 3.78
C HIS A 2 -1.51 7.48 5.14
N ALA A 3 -2.71 8.07 5.18
CA ALA A 3 -3.46 8.24 6.43
C ALA A 3 -3.77 6.92 7.16
N GLN A 4 -4.05 5.84 6.43
CA GLN A 4 -4.26 4.51 7.02
C GLN A 4 -2.96 3.99 7.65
N ALA A 5 -1.84 4.14 6.94
CA ALA A 5 -0.54 3.75 7.46
C ALA A 5 -0.21 4.52 8.75
N SER A 6 -0.43 5.84 8.80
CA SER A 6 -0.16 6.65 10.00
C SER A 6 -0.99 6.24 11.20
N ILE A 7 -2.27 5.90 11.01
CA ILE A 7 -3.13 5.38 12.09
C ILE A 7 -2.61 4.04 12.60
N LEU A 8 -2.27 3.12 11.70
CA LEU A 8 -1.81 1.78 12.08
C LEU A 8 -0.43 1.81 12.75
N VAL A 9 0.49 2.64 12.25
CA VAL A 9 1.79 2.87 12.89
C VAL A 9 1.60 3.52 14.26
N GLY A 10 0.69 4.49 14.41
CA GLY A 10 0.40 5.06 15.73
C GLY A 10 -0.18 4.05 16.72
N ARG A 11 -1.01 3.10 16.26
CA ARG A 11 -1.47 1.98 17.09
C ARG A 11 -0.33 1.02 17.46
N LEU A 12 0.59 0.78 16.53
CA LEU A 12 1.79 -0.02 16.76
C LEU A 12 2.70 0.65 17.80
N ASP A 13 2.96 1.94 17.67
CA ASP A 13 3.75 2.73 18.65
C ASP A 13 3.11 2.68 20.04
N ALA A 14 1.80 2.91 20.12
CA ALA A 14 1.07 2.83 21.38
C ALA A 14 1.15 1.44 22.02
N SER A 15 1.13 0.37 21.22
CA SER A 15 1.31 -1.02 21.71
C SER A 15 2.71 -1.27 22.29
N MET A 16 3.70 -0.49 21.85
CA MET A 16 5.07 -0.50 22.36
C MET A 16 5.30 0.52 23.48
N GLY A 17 4.28 1.27 23.91
CA GLY A 17 4.40 2.33 24.91
C GLY A 17 5.13 3.59 24.42
N ARG A 18 5.18 3.80 23.10
CA ARG A 18 5.80 4.97 22.46
C ARG A 18 4.73 5.89 21.88
N ALA A 19 4.98 7.19 21.89
CA ALA A 19 4.20 8.16 21.13
C ALA A 19 4.69 8.23 19.68
N SER A 20 3.78 8.47 18.73
CA SER A 20 4.19 8.68 17.34
C SER A 20 5.09 9.91 17.21
N ASP A 21 6.18 9.74 16.49
CA ASP A 21 7.18 10.78 16.24
C ASP A 21 7.59 10.84 14.77
N ALA A 22 8.65 11.59 14.46
CA ALA A 22 9.14 11.76 13.09
C ALA A 22 9.56 10.44 12.43
N HIS A 23 9.98 9.43 13.20
CA HIS A 23 10.27 8.10 12.65
C HIS A 23 8.98 7.35 12.31
N SER A 24 7.93 7.51 13.10
CA SER A 24 6.60 6.98 12.83
C SER A 24 6.01 7.55 11.54
N GLU A 25 6.22 8.85 11.30
CA GLU A 25 5.77 9.52 10.07
C GLU A 25 6.52 9.02 8.83
N ARG A 26 7.85 8.93 8.90
CA ARG A 26 8.67 8.32 7.84
C ARG A 26 8.27 6.89 7.55
N MET A 27 8.04 6.12 8.62
CA MET A 27 7.56 4.75 8.51
C MET A 27 6.21 4.71 7.81
N SER A 28 5.22 5.51 8.22
CA SER A 28 3.90 5.50 7.59
C SER A 28 3.93 5.86 6.10
N ALA A 29 4.76 6.83 5.72
CA ALA A 29 4.95 7.20 4.31
C ALA A 29 5.58 6.05 3.52
N SER A 30 6.64 5.44 4.07
CA SER A 30 7.33 4.32 3.43
C SER A 30 6.43 3.08 3.30
N LEU A 31 5.62 2.77 4.31
CA LEU A 31 4.66 1.67 4.27
C LEU A 31 3.55 1.90 3.24
N ALA A 32 3.06 3.13 3.11
CA ALA A 32 2.07 3.47 2.10
C ALA A 32 2.62 3.29 0.68
N ASN A 33 3.85 3.77 0.43
CA ASN A 33 4.53 3.56 -0.84
C ASN A 33 4.75 2.07 -1.13
N LEU A 34 5.26 1.30 -0.17
CA LEU A 34 5.50 -0.15 -0.33
C LEU A 34 4.21 -0.91 -0.64
N ALA A 35 3.11 -0.55 0.00
CA ALA A 35 1.83 -1.18 -0.26
C ALA A 35 1.41 -0.95 -1.72
N SER A 36 1.45 0.30 -2.22
CA SER A 36 1.18 0.60 -3.63
C SER A 36 2.18 -0.07 -4.59
N GLU A 37 3.48 -0.11 -4.27
CA GLU A 37 4.50 -0.78 -5.10
C GLU A 37 4.23 -2.28 -5.25
N HIS A 38 3.69 -2.92 -4.20
CA HIS A 38 3.33 -4.34 -4.22
C HIS A 38 1.89 -4.61 -4.69
N GLY A 39 1.18 -3.58 -5.18
CA GLY A 39 -0.18 -3.72 -5.70
C GLY A 39 -1.25 -3.94 -4.62
N LEU A 40 -0.97 -3.56 -3.37
CA LEU A 40 -1.98 -3.51 -2.32
C LEU A 40 -2.84 -2.25 -2.53
N GLU A 41 -4.16 -2.41 -2.40
CA GLU A 41 -5.13 -1.32 -2.50
C GLU A 41 -5.42 -0.66 -1.14
N ARG A 42 -5.17 -1.39 -0.05
CA ARG A 42 -5.30 -0.87 1.33
C ARG A 42 -4.33 -1.54 2.28
N ILE A 43 -4.12 -0.92 3.44
CA ILE A 43 -3.35 -1.51 4.54
C ILE A 43 -4.34 -1.82 5.66
N ASP A 44 -4.53 -3.09 5.96
CA ASP A 44 -5.42 -3.54 7.03
C ASP A 44 -4.63 -3.78 8.33
N HIS A 45 -3.40 -4.30 8.23
CA HIS A 45 -2.53 -4.56 9.38
C HIS A 45 -1.08 -4.15 9.12
N VAL A 46 -0.43 -3.62 10.17
CA VAL A 46 1.02 -3.38 10.22
C VAL A 46 1.60 -4.25 11.34
N LEU A 47 2.56 -5.10 11.00
CA LEU A 47 3.15 -6.06 11.93
C LEU A 47 4.68 -5.95 11.92
N LEU A 48 5.32 -6.23 13.05
CA LEU A 48 6.76 -6.30 13.17
C LEU A 48 7.24 -7.76 13.17
N SER A 49 8.46 -8.00 12.68
CA SER A 49 9.07 -9.32 12.72
C SER A 49 9.32 -9.78 14.15
N ASN A 50 9.03 -11.04 14.43
CA ASN A 50 9.48 -11.67 15.67
C ASN A 50 11.01 -11.84 15.67
N GLN A 51 11.58 -11.96 16.87
CA GLN A 51 12.99 -12.30 17.03
C GLN A 51 13.26 -13.69 16.44
N THR A 52 14.31 -13.79 15.63
CA THR A 52 14.83 -15.04 15.09
C THR A 52 16.32 -15.16 15.41
N PRO A 53 16.94 -16.34 15.28
CA PRO A 53 18.39 -16.48 15.46
C PRO A 53 19.24 -15.62 14.51
N ARG A 54 18.64 -15.09 13.43
CA ARG A 54 19.30 -14.27 12.41
C ARG A 54 18.92 -12.79 12.45
N ALA A 55 17.87 -12.41 13.17
CA ALA A 55 17.35 -11.03 13.18
C ALA A 55 16.66 -10.69 14.50
N ALA A 56 16.88 -9.46 14.97
CA ALA A 56 16.21 -8.93 16.16
C ALA A 56 14.70 -8.80 15.95
N ALA A 57 13.94 -8.77 17.06
CA ALA A 57 12.53 -8.37 17.01
C ALA A 57 12.42 -6.97 16.40
N GLY A 58 11.44 -6.76 15.53
CA GLY A 58 11.23 -5.49 14.84
C GLY A 58 12.24 -5.13 13.76
N ALA A 59 13.11 -6.05 13.35
CA ALA A 59 14.04 -5.81 12.23
C ALA A 59 13.34 -5.60 10.87
N THR A 60 12.15 -6.17 10.68
CA THR A 60 11.35 -6.04 9.46
C THR A 60 9.92 -5.66 9.81
N VAL A 61 9.34 -4.76 9.02
CA VAL A 61 7.94 -4.37 9.11
C VAL A 61 7.16 -4.96 7.92
N PHE A 62 5.97 -5.45 8.21
CA PHE A 62 5.07 -6.09 7.26
C PHE A 62 3.76 -5.30 7.17
N VAL A 63 3.31 -5.03 5.95
CA VAL A 63 1.97 -4.56 5.65
C VAL A 63 1.16 -5.71 5.11
N VAL A 64 -0.06 -5.88 5.62
CA VAL A 64 -0.98 -6.94 5.20
C VAL A 64 -2.30 -6.31 4.79
N GLN A 65 -2.81 -6.74 3.64
CA GLN A 65 -4.16 -6.48 3.17
C GLN A 65 -5.00 -7.74 3.34
N GLY A 66 -6.15 -7.58 3.98
CA GLY A 66 -7.05 -8.64 4.39
C GLY A 66 -6.70 -9.25 5.76
N GLU A 67 -7.47 -10.25 6.13
CA GLU A 67 -7.29 -11.00 7.37
C GLU A 67 -5.99 -11.83 7.30
N PRO A 68 -5.05 -11.72 8.26
CA PRO A 68 -3.82 -12.51 8.26
C PRO A 68 -4.06 -14.02 8.25
N SER A 69 -5.20 -14.47 8.77
CA SER A 69 -5.64 -15.87 8.76
C SER A 69 -6.16 -16.35 7.40
N ASN A 70 -6.44 -15.43 6.46
CA ASN A 70 -6.87 -15.76 5.12
C ASN A 70 -5.65 -16.08 4.23
N PRO A 71 -5.58 -17.28 3.61
CA PRO A 71 -4.45 -17.66 2.75
C PRO A 71 -4.31 -16.80 1.49
N ALA A 72 -5.36 -16.10 1.07
CA ALA A 72 -5.33 -15.17 -0.05
C ALA A 72 -4.95 -13.73 0.35
N HIS A 73 -4.44 -13.51 1.57
CA HIS A 73 -3.97 -12.19 1.96
C HIS A 73 -2.82 -11.72 1.07
N LEU A 74 -2.78 -10.41 0.81
CA LEU A 74 -1.61 -9.79 0.19
C LEU A 74 -0.74 -9.22 1.29
N ARG A 75 0.58 -9.40 1.17
CA ARG A 75 1.52 -8.82 2.11
C ARG A 75 2.74 -8.26 1.39
N ALA A 76 3.27 -7.19 1.95
CA ALA A 76 4.57 -6.65 1.57
C ALA A 76 5.42 -6.43 2.82
N SER A 77 6.74 -6.42 2.66
CA SER A 77 7.67 -6.29 3.78
C SER A 77 8.85 -5.41 3.42
N MET A 78 9.35 -4.64 4.38
CA MET A 78 10.61 -3.91 4.25
C MET A 78 11.40 -3.91 5.55
N PRO A 79 12.73 -3.72 5.50
CA PRO A 79 13.52 -3.51 6.72
C PRO A 79 13.03 -2.27 7.47
N THR A 80 12.92 -2.38 8.79
CA THR A 80 12.46 -1.26 9.63
C THR A 80 13.41 -0.07 9.54
N ASP A 81 14.72 -0.33 9.43
CA ASP A 81 15.73 0.72 9.24
C ASP A 81 15.44 1.56 7.98
N VAL A 82 15.14 0.90 6.86
CA VAL A 82 14.76 1.57 5.61
C VAL A 82 13.47 2.36 5.80
N ALA A 83 12.49 1.80 6.51
CA ALA A 83 11.21 2.46 6.75
C ALA A 83 11.34 3.78 7.54
N VAL A 84 12.24 3.82 8.53
CA VAL A 84 12.42 5.01 9.40
C VAL A 84 13.46 6.00 8.88
N ASN A 85 14.35 5.57 7.98
CA ASN A 85 15.39 6.42 7.39
C ASN A 85 14.98 7.04 6.05
N THR A 86 14.02 6.45 5.34
CA THR A 86 13.54 7.03 4.07
C THR A 86 12.80 8.34 4.33
N PRO A 87 13.15 9.45 3.66
CA PRO A 87 12.44 10.71 3.80
C PRO A 87 10.97 10.60 3.39
N VAL A 88 10.08 11.23 4.16
CA VAL A 88 8.63 11.27 3.90
C VAL A 88 8.35 11.74 2.48
N GLU A 89 8.98 12.84 2.07
CA GLU A 89 8.81 13.45 0.74
C GLU A 89 9.15 12.47 -0.39
N GLN A 90 10.21 11.66 -0.23
CA GLN A 90 10.61 10.68 -1.23
C GLN A 90 9.57 9.56 -1.35
N SER A 91 9.08 9.04 -0.22
CA SER A 91 8.05 8.00 -0.21
C SER A 91 6.72 8.52 -0.77
N LEU A 92 6.32 9.74 -0.41
CA LEU A 92 5.08 10.35 -0.92
C LEU A 92 5.16 10.66 -2.42
N ALA A 93 6.28 11.16 -2.91
CA ALA A 93 6.47 11.42 -4.35
C ALA A 93 6.31 10.13 -5.18
N LYS A 94 6.91 9.02 -4.73
CA LYS A 94 6.75 7.71 -5.38
C LYS A 94 5.31 7.20 -5.30
N LEU A 95 4.67 7.32 -4.14
CA LEU A 95 3.27 6.93 -3.96
C LEU A 95 2.36 7.68 -4.94
N GLN A 96 2.56 9.00 -5.08
CA GLN A 96 1.79 9.82 -6.02
C GLN A 96 2.00 9.41 -7.48
N GLU A 97 3.23 9.05 -7.87
CA GLU A 97 3.52 8.55 -9.22
C GLU A 97 2.79 7.22 -9.51
N LEU A 98 2.80 6.31 -8.54
CA LEU A 98 2.10 5.02 -8.65
C LEU A 98 0.58 5.21 -8.74
N ASP A 99 0.01 6.05 -7.88
CA ASP A 99 -1.41 6.36 -7.88
C ASP A 99 -1.83 7.02 -9.20
N ALA A 100 -1.05 7.98 -9.71
CA ALA A 100 -1.31 8.63 -11.00
C ALA A 100 -1.28 7.63 -12.16
N ARG A 101 -0.31 6.70 -12.15
CA ARG A 101 -0.20 5.65 -13.16
C ARG A 101 -1.38 4.67 -13.10
N ALA A 102 -1.84 4.31 -11.91
CA ALA A 102 -3.01 3.44 -11.72
C ALA A 102 -4.29 4.11 -12.24
N LEU A 103 -4.49 5.40 -11.91
CA LEU A 103 -5.62 6.20 -12.40
C LEU A 103 -5.63 6.33 -13.93
N ALA A 104 -4.47 6.53 -14.56
CA ALA A 104 -4.38 6.61 -16.02
C ALA A 104 -4.76 5.28 -16.70
N GLN A 105 -4.28 4.14 -16.15
CA GLN A 105 -4.63 2.82 -16.67
C GLN A 105 -6.13 2.51 -16.52
N ALA A 106 -6.73 2.87 -15.39
CA ALA A 106 -8.16 2.69 -15.16
C ALA A 106 -9.02 3.49 -16.15
N GLN A 107 -8.60 4.72 -16.49
CA GLN A 107 -9.29 5.55 -17.49
C GLN A 107 -9.19 4.94 -18.90
N CYS A 108 -8.02 4.46 -19.32
CA CYS A 108 -7.87 3.79 -20.62
C CYS A 108 -8.79 2.57 -20.72
N GLN A 109 -8.82 1.70 -19.70
CA GLN A 109 -9.68 0.52 -19.69
C GLN A 109 -11.17 0.87 -19.71
N ALA A 110 -11.57 1.94 -19.01
CA ALA A 110 -12.95 2.40 -19.00
C ALA A 110 -13.38 2.92 -20.39
N GLN A 111 -12.50 3.65 -21.08
CA GLN A 111 -12.73 4.12 -22.45
C GLN A 111 -12.91 2.94 -23.42
N GLU A 112 -12.02 1.94 -23.37
CA GLU A 112 -12.08 0.75 -24.23
C GLU A 112 -13.37 -0.06 -24.01
N ARG A 113 -13.80 -0.23 -22.76
CA ARG A 113 -15.08 -0.88 -22.44
C ARG A 113 -16.30 -0.11 -22.93
N GLY A 114 -16.27 1.23 -22.84
CA GLY A 114 -17.34 2.09 -23.35
C GLY A 114 -17.49 1.99 -24.86
N VAL A 115 -16.37 2.01 -25.60
CA VAL A 115 -16.36 1.87 -27.06
C VAL A 115 -16.89 0.50 -27.49
N MET A 116 -16.48 -0.58 -26.83
CA MET A 116 -16.97 -1.94 -27.15
C MET A 116 -18.48 -2.11 -26.85
N GLN A 117 -19.01 -1.49 -25.80
CA GLN A 117 -20.46 -1.52 -25.55
C GLN A 117 -21.24 -0.73 -26.62
N GLU A 118 -20.76 0.45 -27.01
CA GLU A 118 -21.46 1.27 -28.00
C GLU A 118 -21.45 0.64 -29.40
N GLU A 119 -20.39 -0.08 -29.77
CA GLU A 119 -20.32 -0.83 -31.04
C GLU A 119 -21.26 -2.04 -31.06
N ALA A 120 -21.52 -2.68 -29.90
CA ALA A 120 -22.42 -3.83 -29.79
C ALA A 120 -23.91 -3.44 -29.85
N ILE A 121 -24.27 -2.18 -29.60
CA ILE A 121 -25.67 -1.72 -29.50
C ILE A 121 -26.18 -1.14 -30.84
N LYS A 122 -25.35 -0.97 -31.87
CA LYS A 122 -25.82 -0.53 -33.19
C LYS A 122 -26.47 -1.71 -33.94
N PRO A 123 -27.82 -1.76 -34.10
CA PRO A 123 -28.42 -2.76 -34.97
C PRO A 123 -27.92 -2.50 -36.40
N ARG A 124 -27.40 -3.54 -37.05
CA ARG A 124 -27.17 -3.55 -38.50
C ARG A 124 -28.53 -3.39 -39.17
N SER A 125 -28.90 -2.14 -39.47
CA SER A 125 -30.00 -1.82 -40.36
C SER A 125 -29.58 -2.25 -41.76
N ILE A 126 -29.90 -3.49 -42.11
CA ILE A 126 -29.82 -4.02 -43.49
C ILE A 126 -31.10 -3.55 -44.18
N GLY A 127 -30.92 -2.88 -45.33
CA GLY A 127 -31.97 -2.24 -46.11
C GLY A 127 -32.80 -3.17 -46.98
#